data_AF-A0A066WBJ2-F1
#
_entry.id   AF-A0A066WBJ2-F1
#
_cell.length_a   1.000
_cell.length_b   1.000
_cell.length_c   1.000
_cell.angle_alpha   90.00
_cell.angle_beta   90.00
_cell.angle_gamma   90.00
#
_symmetry.space_group_name_H-M   'P 1'
#
loop_
_entity.id
_entity.type
_entity.pdbx_description
1 polymer ?
#
loop_
_entity_poly.entity_id
_entity_poly.type
_entity_poly.pdbx_seq_one_letter_code
_entity_poly.pdbx_strand_id
1 'polypeptide(L)'
;MEDDPSLPVRVDAAGCIGALLSAARSGGYLQVAAERATTTRPYAFTALSGRVAGLIVTVRLSVSRCLLQSLATQKPTRLHSALLDLANVIINRLDDAKLLRKHSEVLMPALTAVAKHGDPRICSKASHLLSALRARTSPAKEGRQGVITPVTNVDQLCADVQDTSKSAQQVECWSLAVAACHGEISIPPHAKRSLFAATTKAIRSHLADVRFGATSFLDAAVKAWQLPDDMLAEASEHARTLALDQDPKIRCLSASIASNVIRRSSRVHLSAKEALRKLCKDDAASVAATSFHALGQAIQSAVNCEPPALHTFQAFVDILKENIQCLGPMLVEQKVQATWAMATLCDAAANQFSDSAPFAPASWLQVATDLMADIESVHTNAVRAAGAILALAGHQLEKAPSIEAIRGISASMSDRTPKAQWNAAYALERAFGNQVLINALSPEPVLEQAAAALAGELSSINFKVATACAKALSRLLQVGTLDRDHLSLLRCRAIEARERLEGGSTTNASNDRQLVISAAQQAIDALCTQLTS
;
A
#
# COMPACT_ATOMS: atom_id res chain seq x y z
N MET A 1 -32.60 23.27 23.78
CA MET A 1 -32.64 22.70 22.42
C MET A 1 -31.41 23.24 21.73
N GLU A 2 -30.37 22.42 21.55
CA GLU A 2 -29.29 22.77 20.63
C GLU A 2 -29.89 22.79 19.21
N ASP A 3 -29.59 23.83 18.44
CA ASP A 3 -30.10 23.98 17.07
C ASP A 3 -29.67 22.79 16.19
N ASP A 4 -30.64 22.03 15.67
CA ASP A 4 -30.37 20.95 14.71
C ASP A 4 -29.75 21.55 13.44
N PRO A 5 -28.51 21.19 13.07
CA PRO A 5 -27.80 21.80 11.94
C PRO A 5 -28.56 21.62 10.62
N SER A 6 -28.36 22.53 9.67
CA SER A 6 -29.04 22.49 8.37
C SER A 6 -28.71 21.21 7.58
N LEU A 7 -29.57 20.83 6.64
CA LEU A 7 -29.37 19.62 5.80
C LEU A 7 -28.03 19.64 5.02
N PRO A 8 -27.61 20.75 4.38
CA PRO A 8 -26.30 20.83 3.74
C PRO A 8 -25.15 20.53 4.69
N VAL A 9 -25.17 21.13 5.89
CA VAL A 9 -24.14 20.90 6.92
C VAL A 9 -24.06 19.44 7.31
N ARG A 10 -25.21 18.74 7.42
CA ARG A 10 -25.25 17.31 7.74
C ARG A 10 -24.67 16.43 6.61
N VAL A 11 -24.98 16.75 5.36
CA VAL A 11 -24.47 16.02 4.18
C VAL A 11 -22.96 16.24 4.04
N ASP A 12 -22.50 17.49 4.17
CA ASP A 12 -21.09 17.85 4.06
C ASP A 12 -20.26 17.26 5.21
N ALA A 13 -20.80 17.25 6.43
CA ALA A 13 -20.15 16.59 7.56
C ALA A 13 -19.99 15.07 7.33
N ALA A 14 -21.02 14.39 6.82
CA ALA A 14 -20.92 12.97 6.47
C ALA A 14 -19.88 12.72 5.36
N GLY A 15 -19.85 13.58 4.34
CA GLY A 15 -18.84 13.55 3.28
C GLY A 15 -17.42 13.78 3.80
N CYS A 16 -17.23 14.76 4.68
CA CYS A 16 -15.95 15.08 5.31
C CYS A 16 -15.42 13.91 6.15
N ILE A 17 -16.27 13.29 6.97
CA ILE A 17 -15.91 12.10 7.74
C ILE A 17 -15.54 10.94 6.78
N GLY A 18 -16.29 10.74 5.70
CA GLY A 18 -15.98 9.73 4.69
C GLY A 18 -14.63 9.95 4.00
N ALA A 19 -14.29 11.20 3.69
CA ALA A 19 -12.99 11.59 3.14
C ALA A 19 -11.86 11.34 4.13
N LEU A 20 -12.03 11.75 5.40
CA LEU A 20 -11.05 11.52 6.46
C LEU A 20 -10.77 10.03 6.69
N LEU A 21 -11.81 9.18 6.71
CA LEU A 21 -11.64 7.73 6.83
C LEU A 21 -10.93 7.13 5.58
N SER A 22 -11.22 7.65 4.40
CA SER A 22 -10.56 7.21 3.16
C SER A 22 -9.07 7.58 3.13
N ALA A 23 -8.73 8.78 3.59
CA ALA A 23 -7.34 9.24 3.78
C ALA A 23 -6.62 8.43 4.87
N ALA A 24 -7.30 8.13 5.98
CA ALA A 24 -6.73 7.35 7.08
C ALA A 24 -6.41 5.90 6.67
N ARG A 25 -7.14 5.30 5.71
CA ARG A 25 -6.79 3.98 5.15
C ARG A 25 -5.56 4.05 4.27
N SER A 26 -5.49 5.04 3.38
CA SER A 26 -4.35 5.20 2.46
C SER A 26 -3.04 5.46 3.22
N GLY A 27 -3.12 6.08 4.40
CA GLY A 27 -2.00 6.18 5.36
C GLY A 27 -1.79 4.98 6.28
N GLY A 28 -2.60 3.91 6.20
CA GLY A 28 -2.48 2.70 7.04
C GLY A 28 -2.99 2.83 8.49
N TYR A 29 -3.48 4.00 8.89
CA TYR A 29 -3.87 4.30 10.28
C TYR A 29 -5.12 3.54 10.74
N LEU A 30 -6.06 3.27 9.84
CA LEU A 30 -7.29 2.52 10.17
C LEU A 30 -7.02 1.05 10.49
N GLN A 31 -6.02 0.44 9.84
CA GLN A 31 -5.63 -0.95 10.09
C GLN A 31 -4.97 -1.10 11.47
N VAL A 32 -4.12 -0.15 11.85
CA VAL A 32 -3.48 -0.09 13.17
C VAL A 32 -4.51 0.19 14.29
N ALA A 33 -5.47 1.09 14.05
CA ALA A 33 -6.57 1.35 14.98
C ALA A 33 -7.50 0.13 15.13
N ALA A 34 -7.70 -0.62 14.06
CA ALA A 34 -8.50 -1.84 14.02
C ALA A 34 -7.90 -2.96 14.90
N GLU A 35 -6.61 -3.22 14.79
CA GLU A 35 -5.92 -4.24 15.62
C GLU A 35 -6.09 -4.01 17.13
N ARG A 36 -6.19 -2.74 17.58
CA ARG A 36 -6.42 -2.39 19.00
C ARG A 36 -7.77 -2.85 19.55
N ALA A 37 -8.82 -2.83 18.74
CA ALA A 37 -10.18 -3.16 19.20
C ALA A 37 -10.40 -4.68 19.39
N THR A 38 -9.42 -5.50 19.00
CA THR A 38 -9.45 -6.97 19.12
C THR A 38 -8.41 -7.51 20.12
N THR A 39 -7.39 -6.73 20.48
CA THR A 39 -6.36 -7.13 21.46
C THR A 39 -6.60 -6.51 22.85
N THR A 40 -6.60 -7.34 23.91
CA THR A 40 -6.68 -6.91 25.33
C THR A 40 -5.37 -6.32 25.89
N ARG A 41 -4.36 -6.03 25.05
CA ARG A 41 -3.03 -5.60 25.52
C ARG A 41 -2.87 -4.07 25.47
N PRO A 42 -2.59 -3.39 26.61
CA PRO A 42 -2.54 -1.93 26.67
C PRO A 42 -1.31 -1.26 26.03
N TYR A 43 -0.26 -2.01 25.68
CA TYR A 43 1.09 -1.44 25.51
C TYR A 43 1.69 -1.50 24.09
N ALA A 44 0.93 -1.82 23.04
CA ALA A 44 1.53 -2.06 21.71
C ALA A 44 1.56 -0.85 20.74
N PHE A 45 0.80 0.24 20.97
CA PHE A 45 0.75 1.39 20.04
C PHE A 45 0.39 2.72 20.72
N THR A 46 0.67 3.85 20.04
CA THR A 46 0.54 5.22 20.57
C THR A 46 -0.88 5.59 21.03
N ALA A 47 -1.00 6.55 21.96
CA ALA A 47 -2.29 7.05 22.48
C ALA A 47 -3.26 7.55 21.37
N LEU A 48 -2.70 8.05 20.26
CA LEU A 48 -3.45 8.54 19.11
C LEU A 48 -4.24 7.43 18.40
N SER A 49 -3.61 6.29 18.10
CA SER A 49 -4.27 5.15 17.44
C SER A 49 -5.46 4.62 18.25
N GLY A 50 -5.42 4.76 19.57
CA GLY A 50 -6.54 4.45 20.46
C GLY A 50 -7.72 5.36 20.35
N ARG A 51 -7.45 6.66 20.30
CA ARG A 51 -8.49 7.66 20.11
C ARG A 51 -9.14 7.48 18.73
N VAL A 52 -8.35 7.20 17.70
CA VAL A 52 -8.87 6.90 16.34
C VAL A 52 -9.77 5.66 16.35
N ALA A 53 -9.35 4.56 17.00
CA ALA A 53 -10.17 3.36 17.14
C ALA A 53 -11.51 3.64 17.84
N GLY A 54 -11.46 4.40 18.95
CA GLY A 54 -12.66 4.85 19.66
C GLY A 54 -13.58 5.71 18.80
N LEU A 55 -13.01 6.64 18.03
CA LEU A 55 -13.75 7.49 17.10
C LEU A 55 -14.46 6.68 16.01
N ILE A 56 -13.81 5.66 15.43
CA ILE A 56 -14.45 4.78 14.43
C ILE A 56 -15.66 4.06 15.02
N VAL A 57 -15.57 3.59 16.27
CA VAL A 57 -16.68 2.96 17.00
C VAL A 57 -17.81 3.95 17.27
N THR A 58 -17.49 5.20 17.61
CA THR A 58 -18.49 6.26 17.77
C THR A 58 -19.16 6.58 16.44
N VAL A 59 -18.39 6.76 15.37
CA VAL A 59 -18.90 7.10 14.04
C VAL A 59 -19.84 6.01 13.51
N ARG A 60 -19.49 4.72 13.61
CA ARG A 60 -20.40 3.64 13.14
C ARG A 60 -21.72 3.60 13.91
N LEU A 61 -21.69 3.85 15.22
CA LEU A 61 -22.89 3.87 16.06
C LEU A 61 -23.76 5.07 15.68
N SER A 62 -23.14 6.24 15.48
CA SER A 62 -23.82 7.44 15.01
C SER A 62 -24.43 7.24 13.62
N VAL A 63 -23.71 6.63 12.67
CA VAL A 63 -24.24 6.32 11.33
C VAL A 63 -25.46 5.41 11.40
N SER A 64 -25.39 4.33 12.18
CA SER A 64 -26.51 3.40 12.37
C SER A 64 -27.74 4.11 12.96
N ARG A 65 -27.56 4.91 14.02
CA ARG A 65 -28.63 5.71 14.63
C ARG A 65 -29.19 6.74 13.66
N CYS A 66 -28.34 7.48 12.95
CA CYS A 66 -28.78 8.49 11.99
C CYS A 66 -29.55 7.87 10.83
N LEU A 67 -29.15 6.69 10.32
CA LEU A 67 -29.89 5.95 9.29
C LEU A 67 -31.30 5.59 9.79
N LEU A 68 -31.41 4.98 10.96
CA LEU A 68 -32.70 4.62 11.57
C LEU A 68 -33.58 5.83 11.88
N GLN A 69 -32.99 6.90 12.43
CA GLN A 69 -33.70 8.13 12.73
C GLN A 69 -34.16 8.84 11.46
N SER A 70 -33.32 8.88 10.42
CA SER A 70 -33.67 9.47 9.12
C SER A 70 -34.83 8.73 8.45
N LEU A 71 -34.87 7.40 8.61
CA LEU A 71 -35.97 6.55 8.13
C LEU A 71 -37.26 6.82 8.91
N ALA A 72 -37.19 6.88 10.24
CA ALA A 72 -38.35 7.13 11.11
C ALA A 72 -38.94 8.54 10.92
N THR A 73 -38.10 9.52 10.58
CA THR A 73 -38.50 10.93 10.42
C THR A 73 -38.68 11.34 8.96
N GLN A 74 -38.68 10.38 8.02
CA GLN A 74 -38.83 10.59 6.57
C GLN A 74 -37.93 11.72 6.03
N LYS A 75 -36.68 11.76 6.49
CA LYS A 75 -35.72 12.82 6.10
C LYS A 75 -35.35 12.70 4.62
N PRO A 76 -34.91 13.82 4.00
CA PRO A 76 -34.64 13.86 2.57
C PRO A 76 -33.64 12.79 2.08
N THR A 77 -33.89 12.28 0.86
CA THR A 77 -33.09 11.26 0.17
C THR A 77 -31.58 11.53 0.17
N ARG A 78 -31.18 12.81 0.07
CA ARG A 78 -29.77 13.22 0.06
C ARG A 78 -29.02 12.83 1.33
N LEU A 79 -29.66 12.94 2.50
CA LEU A 79 -29.04 12.57 3.78
C LEU A 79 -28.87 11.05 3.87
N HIS A 80 -29.89 10.29 3.47
CA HIS A 80 -29.81 8.83 3.40
C HIS A 80 -28.67 8.38 2.48
N SER A 81 -28.53 8.99 1.30
CA SER A 81 -27.45 8.66 0.37
C SER A 81 -26.06 8.92 0.99
N ALA A 82 -25.87 10.06 1.64
CA ALA A 82 -24.60 10.42 2.28
C ALA A 82 -24.25 9.51 3.46
N LEU A 83 -25.24 9.12 4.27
CA LEU A 83 -25.06 8.16 5.37
C LEU A 83 -24.75 6.75 4.85
N LEU A 84 -25.36 6.34 3.74
CA LEU A 84 -25.03 5.07 3.07
C LEU A 84 -23.62 5.12 2.44
N ASP A 85 -23.18 6.24 1.89
CA ASP A 85 -21.79 6.41 1.44
C ASP A 85 -20.80 6.29 2.59
N LEU A 86 -21.11 6.91 3.73
CA LEU A 86 -20.27 6.80 4.91
C LEU A 86 -20.26 5.36 5.47
N ALA A 87 -21.40 4.67 5.47
CA ALA A 87 -21.47 3.25 5.82
C ALA A 87 -20.64 2.39 4.85
N ASN A 88 -20.70 2.69 3.55
CA ASN A 88 -19.88 2.04 2.52
C ASN A 88 -18.38 2.19 2.79
N VAL A 89 -17.95 3.41 3.14
CA VAL A 89 -16.57 3.69 3.54
C VAL A 89 -16.20 2.87 4.77
N ILE A 90 -17.02 2.83 5.81
CA ILE A 90 -16.73 2.03 7.02
C ILE A 90 -16.60 0.54 6.68
N ILE A 91 -17.51 0.00 5.89
CA ILE A 91 -17.51 -1.41 5.49
C ILE A 91 -16.27 -1.71 4.66
N ASN A 92 -16.09 -1.03 3.53
CA ASN A 92 -15.04 -1.33 2.55
C ASN A 92 -13.63 -0.92 2.98
N ARG A 93 -13.47 -0.09 4.01
CA ARG A 93 -12.15 0.39 4.45
C ARG A 93 -11.57 -0.35 5.65
N LEU A 94 -12.30 -1.30 6.23
CA LEU A 94 -11.83 -2.14 7.34
C LEU A 94 -11.58 -3.55 6.84
N ASP A 95 -10.35 -4.04 6.96
CA ASP A 95 -9.92 -5.35 6.44
C ASP A 95 -9.88 -6.46 7.51
N ASP A 96 -10.05 -6.12 8.81
CA ASP A 96 -10.06 -7.10 9.91
C ASP A 96 -11.43 -7.79 10.04
N ALA A 97 -11.45 -9.12 9.85
CA ALA A 97 -12.63 -9.96 9.91
C ALA A 97 -13.36 -9.95 11.28
N LYS A 98 -12.64 -9.86 12.40
CA LYS A 98 -13.23 -9.78 13.75
C LYS A 98 -13.93 -8.44 13.95
N LEU A 99 -13.36 -7.37 13.40
CA LEU A 99 -14.00 -6.06 13.44
C LEU A 99 -15.19 -5.97 12.52
N LEU A 100 -15.07 -6.46 11.28
CA LEU A 100 -16.18 -6.56 10.34
C LEU A 100 -17.41 -7.21 10.99
N ARG A 101 -17.21 -8.26 11.81
CA ARG A 101 -18.29 -8.85 12.61
C ARG A 101 -18.94 -7.84 13.57
N LYS A 102 -18.15 -7.15 14.40
CA LYS A 102 -18.66 -6.11 15.32
C LYS A 102 -19.31 -4.92 14.59
N HIS A 103 -18.80 -4.54 13.42
CA HIS A 103 -19.41 -3.51 12.57
C HIS A 103 -20.74 -4.01 12.00
N SER A 104 -20.79 -5.27 11.60
CA SER A 104 -21.98 -5.88 11.01
C SER A 104 -23.14 -5.99 12.00
N GLU A 105 -22.86 -6.35 13.24
CA GLU A 105 -23.86 -6.37 14.33
C GLU A 105 -24.55 -5.02 14.52
N VAL A 106 -23.79 -3.92 14.35
CA VAL A 106 -24.30 -2.54 14.52
C VAL A 106 -24.99 -2.00 13.26
N LEU A 107 -24.46 -2.30 12.07
CA LEU A 107 -24.93 -1.72 10.80
C LEU A 107 -26.04 -2.55 10.13
N MET A 108 -26.06 -3.87 10.29
CA MET A 108 -27.06 -4.74 9.64
C MET A 108 -28.51 -4.33 9.94
N PRO A 109 -28.91 -4.04 11.20
CA PRO A 109 -30.30 -3.69 11.48
C PRO A 109 -30.73 -2.40 10.76
N ALA A 110 -29.86 -1.38 10.78
CA ALA A 110 -30.11 -0.11 10.11
C ALA A 110 -30.18 -0.27 8.59
N LEU A 111 -29.23 -0.98 7.98
CA LEU A 111 -29.23 -1.22 6.54
C LEU A 111 -30.42 -2.08 6.10
N THR A 112 -30.84 -3.06 6.90
CA THR A 112 -32.03 -3.89 6.62
C THR A 112 -33.31 -3.07 6.64
N ALA A 113 -33.41 -2.10 7.56
CA ALA A 113 -34.54 -1.19 7.62
C ALA A 113 -34.53 -0.22 6.41
N VAL A 114 -33.38 0.34 6.07
CA VAL A 114 -33.22 1.27 4.94
C VAL A 114 -33.36 0.56 3.57
N ALA A 115 -33.07 -0.73 3.49
CA ALA A 115 -33.35 -1.54 2.29
C ALA A 115 -34.85 -1.66 1.97
N LYS A 116 -35.74 -1.29 2.89
CA LYS A 116 -37.20 -1.22 2.65
C LYS A 116 -37.68 0.19 2.31
N HIS A 117 -36.76 1.13 2.07
CA HIS A 117 -37.09 2.52 1.76
C HIS A 117 -37.86 2.64 0.43
N GLY A 118 -38.80 3.60 0.36
CA GLY A 118 -39.66 3.79 -0.83
C GLY A 118 -38.93 4.35 -2.07
N ASP A 119 -37.74 4.91 -1.87
CA ASP A 119 -36.84 5.34 -2.95
C ASP A 119 -35.98 4.15 -3.44
N PRO A 120 -36.11 3.72 -4.71
CA PRO A 120 -35.34 2.60 -5.26
C PRO A 120 -33.82 2.78 -5.16
N ARG A 121 -33.31 4.01 -5.22
CA ARG A 121 -31.87 4.30 -5.17
C ARG A 121 -31.29 4.01 -3.79
N ILE A 122 -32.03 4.40 -2.75
CA ILE A 122 -31.67 4.13 -1.36
C ILE A 122 -31.78 2.64 -1.06
N CYS A 123 -32.87 2.01 -1.50
CA CYS A 123 -33.10 0.58 -1.36
C CYS A 123 -31.97 -0.25 -1.99
N SER A 124 -31.62 0.05 -3.25
CA SER A 124 -30.55 -0.63 -3.99
C SER A 124 -29.20 -0.48 -3.29
N LYS A 125 -28.83 0.75 -2.92
CA LYS A 125 -27.57 1.04 -2.23
C LYS A 125 -27.48 0.38 -0.85
N ALA A 126 -28.55 0.38 -0.07
CA ALA A 126 -28.58 -0.31 1.22
C ALA A 126 -28.52 -1.85 1.06
N SER A 127 -29.17 -2.40 0.04
CA SER A 127 -29.13 -3.83 -0.29
C SER A 127 -27.74 -4.29 -0.73
N HIS A 128 -27.06 -3.47 -1.54
CA HIS A 128 -25.66 -3.69 -1.92
C HIS A 128 -24.76 -3.72 -0.68
N LEU A 129 -24.89 -2.74 0.22
CA LEU A 129 -24.12 -2.72 1.47
C LEU A 129 -24.39 -3.93 2.37
N LEU A 130 -25.64 -4.38 2.46
CA LEU A 130 -25.98 -5.62 3.18
C LEU A 130 -25.31 -6.85 2.56
N SER A 131 -25.30 -6.95 1.24
CA SER A 131 -24.64 -8.04 0.52
C SER A 131 -23.14 -8.05 0.80
N ALA A 132 -22.47 -6.92 0.61
CA ALA A 132 -21.05 -6.75 0.85
C ALA A 132 -20.67 -7.08 2.31
N LEU A 133 -21.49 -6.63 3.26
CA LEU A 133 -21.29 -6.90 4.68
C LEU A 133 -21.45 -8.40 4.99
N ARG A 134 -22.52 -9.05 4.51
CA ARG A 134 -22.77 -10.50 4.69
C ARG A 134 -21.67 -11.37 4.08
N ALA A 135 -21.23 -11.02 2.87
CA ALA A 135 -20.16 -11.73 2.15
C ALA A 135 -18.84 -11.72 2.95
N ARG A 136 -18.60 -10.66 3.72
CA ARG A 136 -17.36 -10.47 4.49
C ARG A 136 -17.45 -10.97 5.93
N THR A 137 -18.65 -11.21 6.45
CA THR A 137 -18.86 -11.66 7.84
C THR A 137 -19.18 -13.16 7.94
N SER A 138 -19.57 -13.80 6.84
CA SER A 138 -19.91 -15.22 6.84
C SER A 138 -18.65 -16.08 6.97
N PRO A 139 -18.58 -16.99 7.98
CA PRO A 139 -17.50 -17.97 8.04
C PRO A 139 -17.56 -18.85 6.79
N ALA A 140 -16.41 -19.16 6.18
CA ALA A 140 -16.30 -19.81 4.86
C ALA A 140 -16.80 -21.27 4.78
N LYS A 141 -17.76 -21.68 5.62
CA LYS A 141 -18.41 -22.98 5.57
C LYS A 141 -19.89 -22.81 5.92
N GLU A 142 -20.72 -22.69 4.90
CA GLU A 142 -22.04 -23.33 4.74
C GLU A 142 -22.73 -22.79 3.50
N GLY A 143 -23.49 -23.66 2.82
CA GLY A 143 -23.98 -23.49 1.46
C GLY A 143 -24.63 -22.13 1.19
N ARG A 144 -24.23 -21.52 0.07
CA ARG A 144 -24.89 -20.34 -0.50
C ARG A 144 -26.33 -20.70 -0.88
N GLN A 145 -27.27 -20.52 0.03
CA GLN A 145 -28.70 -20.45 -0.28
C GLN A 145 -29.18 -18.99 -0.14
N GLY A 146 -29.49 -18.43 -1.31
CA GLY A 146 -30.61 -17.50 -1.52
C GLY A 146 -30.65 -16.22 -0.70
N VAL A 147 -29.96 -15.18 -1.17
CA VAL A 147 -30.48 -13.80 -1.04
C VAL A 147 -30.86 -13.35 -2.45
N ILE A 148 -32.13 -13.04 -2.63
CA ILE A 148 -32.73 -12.59 -3.89
C ILE A 148 -32.09 -11.26 -4.29
N THR A 149 -31.20 -11.27 -5.29
CA THR A 149 -30.86 -10.09 -6.09
C THR A 149 -32.02 -9.81 -7.05
N PRO A 150 -32.40 -8.55 -7.32
CA PRO A 150 -33.19 -8.28 -8.51
C PRO A 150 -32.37 -8.78 -9.69
N VAL A 151 -32.95 -9.70 -10.47
CA VAL A 151 -32.37 -10.22 -11.70
C VAL A 151 -32.24 -9.03 -12.64
N THR A 152 -31.10 -8.35 -12.57
CA THR A 152 -30.73 -7.37 -13.59
C THR A 152 -30.44 -8.23 -14.81
N ASN A 153 -31.35 -8.22 -15.78
CA ASN A 153 -31.12 -8.89 -17.05
C ASN A 153 -29.80 -8.33 -17.61
N VAL A 154 -28.75 -9.16 -17.63
CA VAL A 154 -27.40 -8.72 -18.00
C VAL A 154 -27.37 -8.21 -19.44
N ASP A 155 -28.21 -8.77 -20.31
CA ASP A 155 -28.36 -8.30 -21.68
C ASP A 155 -29.01 -6.91 -21.73
N GLN A 156 -29.99 -6.65 -20.86
CA GLN A 156 -30.56 -5.31 -20.71
C GLN A 156 -29.54 -4.31 -20.17
N LEU A 157 -28.72 -4.71 -19.19
CA LEU A 157 -27.64 -3.87 -18.68
C LEU A 157 -26.64 -3.52 -19.79
N CYS A 158 -26.28 -4.49 -20.64
CA CYS A 158 -25.42 -4.27 -21.79
C CYS A 158 -26.06 -3.28 -22.79
N ALA A 159 -27.35 -3.43 -23.08
CA ALA A 159 -28.07 -2.52 -23.96
C ALA A 159 -28.15 -1.09 -23.37
N ASP A 160 -28.43 -0.97 -22.07
CA ASP A 160 -28.60 0.31 -21.40
C ASP A 160 -27.29 1.09 -21.29
N VAL A 161 -26.14 0.44 -21.05
CA VAL A 161 -24.84 1.14 -21.06
C VAL A 161 -24.46 1.64 -22.46
N GLN A 162 -24.96 0.99 -23.51
CA GLN A 162 -24.71 1.36 -24.91
C GLN A 162 -25.62 2.50 -25.40
N ASP A 163 -26.80 2.65 -24.80
CA ASP A 163 -27.78 3.69 -25.15
C ASP A 163 -27.34 5.08 -24.68
N THR A 164 -26.69 5.82 -25.59
CA THR A 164 -26.21 7.18 -25.33
C THR A 164 -27.30 8.24 -25.30
N SER A 165 -28.58 7.88 -25.50
CA SER A 165 -29.68 8.86 -25.47
C SER A 165 -30.13 9.24 -24.05
N LYS A 166 -29.76 8.46 -23.01
CA LYS A 166 -30.24 8.62 -21.63
C LYS A 166 -29.12 8.76 -20.60
N SER A 167 -28.49 9.93 -20.55
CA SER A 167 -27.32 10.21 -19.70
C SER A 167 -27.46 9.83 -18.21
N ALA A 168 -28.58 10.17 -17.56
CA ALA A 168 -28.80 9.86 -16.15
C ALA A 168 -28.95 8.35 -15.89
N GLN A 169 -29.59 7.62 -16.81
CA GLN A 169 -29.73 6.17 -16.73
C GLN A 169 -28.37 5.49 -16.95
N GLN A 170 -27.55 5.99 -17.87
CA GLN A 170 -26.22 5.44 -18.13
C GLN A 170 -25.30 5.45 -16.89
N VAL A 171 -25.34 6.51 -16.08
CA VAL A 171 -24.54 6.60 -14.84
C VAL A 171 -24.93 5.50 -13.84
N GLU A 172 -26.23 5.22 -13.72
CA GLU A 172 -26.75 4.14 -12.89
C GLU A 172 -26.34 2.77 -13.44
N CYS A 173 -26.45 2.57 -14.75
CA CYS A 173 -26.03 1.33 -15.41
C CYS A 173 -24.52 1.06 -15.24
N TRP A 174 -23.65 2.07 -15.35
CA TRP A 174 -22.23 1.89 -15.06
C TRP A 174 -21.96 1.53 -13.60
N SER A 175 -22.74 2.10 -12.66
CA SER A 175 -22.64 1.75 -11.24
C SER A 175 -23.04 0.29 -10.98
N LEU A 176 -24.10 -0.19 -11.66
CA LEU A 176 -24.50 -1.60 -11.63
C LEU A 176 -23.43 -2.51 -12.27
N ALA A 177 -22.81 -2.09 -13.36
CA ALA A 177 -21.73 -2.82 -14.00
C ALA A 177 -20.51 -2.99 -13.07
N VAL A 178 -20.14 -1.95 -12.30
CA VAL A 178 -19.10 -2.03 -11.27
C VAL A 178 -19.46 -3.06 -10.19
N ALA A 179 -20.70 -3.03 -9.68
CA ALA A 179 -21.16 -3.99 -8.68
C ALA A 179 -21.07 -5.44 -9.22
N ALA A 180 -21.40 -5.62 -10.49
CA ALA A 180 -21.29 -6.90 -11.16
C ALA A 180 -19.83 -7.40 -11.27
N CYS A 181 -18.84 -6.50 -11.38
CA CYS A 181 -17.41 -6.88 -11.32
C CYS A 181 -17.02 -7.50 -9.97
N HIS A 182 -17.61 -7.04 -8.86
CA HIS A 182 -17.30 -7.52 -7.52
C HIS A 182 -17.92 -8.88 -7.16
N GLY A 183 -18.53 -9.57 -8.14
CA GLY A 183 -19.09 -10.92 -7.96
C GLY A 183 -20.49 -10.93 -7.36
N GLU A 184 -21.15 -9.77 -7.30
CA GLU A 184 -22.55 -9.65 -6.84
C GLU A 184 -23.55 -10.16 -7.88
N ILE A 185 -23.15 -10.18 -9.15
CA ILE A 185 -23.92 -10.64 -10.30
C ILE A 185 -23.01 -11.53 -11.14
N SER A 186 -23.48 -12.74 -11.49
CA SER A 186 -22.77 -13.61 -12.42
C SER A 186 -22.88 -13.06 -13.83
N ILE A 187 -21.76 -12.62 -14.41
CA ILE A 187 -21.72 -12.09 -15.79
C ILE A 187 -21.16 -13.15 -16.73
N PRO A 188 -21.92 -13.60 -17.75
CA PRO A 188 -21.42 -14.53 -18.74
C PRO A 188 -20.32 -13.89 -19.62
N PRO A 189 -19.41 -14.68 -20.21
CA PRO A 189 -18.26 -14.14 -20.95
C PRO A 189 -18.61 -13.17 -22.09
N HIS A 190 -19.69 -13.41 -22.83
CA HIS A 190 -20.12 -12.53 -23.92
C HIS A 190 -20.56 -11.15 -23.40
N ALA A 191 -21.25 -11.09 -22.26
CA ALA A 191 -21.65 -9.85 -21.64
C ALA A 191 -20.44 -9.06 -21.10
N LYS A 192 -19.42 -9.74 -20.56
CA LYS A 192 -18.16 -9.08 -20.18
C LYS A 192 -17.53 -8.35 -21.37
N ARG A 193 -17.46 -9.01 -22.53
CA ARG A 193 -16.95 -8.39 -23.77
C ARG A 193 -17.81 -7.23 -24.23
N SER A 194 -19.14 -7.37 -24.18
CA SER A 194 -20.08 -6.31 -24.58
C SER A 194 -19.97 -5.07 -23.69
N LEU A 195 -19.95 -5.26 -22.36
CA LEU A 195 -19.74 -4.17 -21.39
C LEU A 195 -18.38 -3.50 -21.60
N PHE A 196 -17.34 -4.29 -21.84
CA PHE A 196 -16.00 -3.77 -22.10
C PHE A 196 -15.95 -2.95 -23.40
N ALA A 197 -16.51 -3.45 -24.51
CA ALA A 197 -16.61 -2.70 -25.76
C ALA A 197 -17.40 -1.39 -25.61
N ALA A 198 -18.44 -1.38 -24.76
CA ALA A 198 -19.20 -0.16 -24.46
C ALA A 198 -18.36 0.91 -23.75
N THR A 199 -17.32 0.51 -22.98
CA THR A 199 -16.43 1.49 -22.30
C THR A 199 -15.72 2.41 -23.28
N THR A 200 -15.33 1.92 -24.46
CA THR A 200 -14.60 2.70 -25.46
C THR A 200 -15.37 3.94 -25.91
N LYS A 201 -16.68 3.81 -26.13
CA LYS A 201 -17.54 4.94 -26.47
C LYS A 201 -17.77 5.84 -25.25
N ALA A 202 -18.00 5.25 -24.08
CA ALA A 202 -18.34 5.97 -22.87
C ALA A 202 -17.17 6.80 -22.30
N ILE A 203 -15.94 6.29 -22.38
CA ILE A 203 -14.70 7.00 -21.99
C ILE A 203 -14.49 8.26 -22.84
N ARG A 204 -14.95 8.27 -24.09
CA ARG A 204 -14.89 9.43 -24.99
C ARG A 204 -16.11 10.34 -24.88
N SER A 205 -17.05 10.06 -23.98
CA SER A 205 -18.25 10.87 -23.79
C SER A 205 -17.89 12.29 -23.35
N HIS A 206 -18.64 13.29 -23.81
CA HIS A 206 -18.51 14.67 -23.30
C HIS A 206 -19.06 14.79 -21.86
N LEU A 207 -19.89 13.85 -21.43
CA LEU A 207 -20.50 13.84 -20.09
C LEU A 207 -19.54 13.25 -19.06
N ALA A 208 -19.09 14.08 -18.12
CA ALA A 208 -18.10 13.70 -17.10
C ALA A 208 -18.54 12.49 -16.25
N ASP A 209 -19.81 12.45 -15.81
CA ASP A 209 -20.31 11.36 -14.97
C ASP A 209 -20.32 10.00 -15.71
N VAL A 210 -20.63 10.01 -17.01
CA VAL A 210 -20.60 8.81 -17.84
C VAL A 210 -19.15 8.33 -18.03
N ARG A 211 -18.21 9.26 -18.30
CA ARG A 211 -16.77 8.92 -18.37
C ARG A 211 -16.27 8.33 -17.06
N PHE A 212 -16.62 8.96 -15.92
CA PHE A 212 -16.22 8.50 -14.60
C PHE A 212 -16.78 7.11 -14.27
N GLY A 213 -18.07 6.87 -14.55
CA GLY A 213 -18.72 5.58 -14.37
C GLY A 213 -18.08 4.47 -15.21
N ALA A 214 -17.85 4.72 -16.50
CA ALA A 214 -17.20 3.78 -17.39
C ALA A 214 -15.75 3.48 -16.97
N THR A 215 -15.01 4.50 -16.54
CA THR A 215 -13.63 4.34 -16.05
C THR A 215 -13.59 3.53 -14.76
N SER A 216 -14.54 3.76 -13.84
CA SER A 216 -14.65 3.00 -12.59
C SER A 216 -14.97 1.53 -12.87
N PHE A 217 -15.84 1.25 -13.85
CA PHE A 217 -16.10 -0.10 -14.31
C PHE A 217 -14.84 -0.75 -14.91
N LEU A 218 -14.12 -0.05 -15.78
CA LEU A 218 -12.90 -0.57 -16.39
C LEU A 218 -11.85 -0.95 -15.33
N ASP A 219 -11.63 -0.08 -14.34
CA ASP A 219 -10.75 -0.36 -13.20
C ASP A 219 -11.19 -1.61 -12.41
N ALA A 220 -12.49 -1.71 -12.09
CA ALA A 220 -13.04 -2.87 -11.39
C ALA A 220 -12.91 -4.17 -12.22
N ALA A 221 -13.16 -4.12 -13.52
CA ALA A 221 -13.04 -5.26 -14.43
C ALA A 221 -11.59 -5.76 -14.53
N VAL A 222 -10.63 -4.84 -14.71
CA VAL A 222 -9.20 -5.15 -14.78
C VAL A 222 -8.66 -5.67 -13.44
N LYS A 223 -9.31 -5.40 -12.31
CA LYS A 223 -8.97 -6.01 -11.01
C LYS A 223 -9.59 -7.38 -10.81
N ALA A 224 -10.86 -7.55 -11.16
CA ALA A 224 -11.66 -8.70 -10.73
C ALA A 224 -11.72 -9.85 -11.76
N TRP A 225 -11.71 -9.56 -13.06
CA TRP A 225 -11.98 -10.59 -14.09
C TRP A 225 -10.71 -11.10 -14.72
N GLN A 226 -10.56 -12.40 -14.98
CA GLN A 226 -9.55 -12.88 -15.93
C GLN A 226 -9.87 -12.36 -17.33
N LEU A 227 -9.18 -11.28 -17.73
CA LEU A 227 -9.30 -10.67 -19.04
C LEU A 227 -8.29 -11.31 -19.99
N PRO A 228 -8.68 -11.63 -21.24
CA PRO A 228 -7.74 -12.03 -22.28
C PRO A 228 -6.83 -10.85 -22.69
N ASP A 229 -5.69 -11.17 -23.31
CA ASP A 229 -4.62 -10.20 -23.65
C ASP A 229 -5.10 -9.05 -24.56
N ASP A 230 -6.05 -9.31 -25.47
CA ASP A 230 -6.64 -8.30 -26.35
C ASP A 230 -7.42 -7.24 -25.56
N MET A 231 -8.21 -7.68 -24.58
CA MET A 231 -8.92 -6.77 -23.67
C MET A 231 -7.95 -6.03 -22.74
N LEU A 232 -6.86 -6.66 -22.30
CA LEU A 232 -5.81 -5.96 -21.54
C LEU A 232 -5.09 -4.91 -22.39
N ALA A 233 -4.86 -5.18 -23.67
CA ALA A 233 -4.30 -4.20 -24.61
C ALA A 233 -5.24 -3.01 -24.82
N GLU A 234 -6.54 -3.25 -24.96
CA GLU A 234 -7.53 -2.17 -25.05
C GLU A 234 -7.64 -1.38 -23.74
N ALA A 235 -7.65 -2.04 -22.57
CA ALA A 235 -7.58 -1.36 -21.26
C ALA A 235 -6.33 -0.48 -21.13
N SER A 236 -5.19 -0.96 -21.66
CA SER A 236 -3.94 -0.21 -21.67
C SER A 236 -4.05 1.08 -22.47
N GLU A 237 -4.75 1.06 -23.60
CA GLU A 237 -4.93 2.21 -24.48
C GLU A 237 -5.94 3.21 -23.90
N HIS A 238 -6.96 2.69 -23.21
CA HIS A 238 -7.87 3.51 -22.41
C HIS A 238 -7.15 4.22 -21.29
N ALA A 239 -6.28 3.55 -20.54
CA ALA A 239 -5.49 4.20 -19.49
C ALA A 239 -4.68 5.38 -20.06
N ARG A 240 -4.00 5.19 -21.19
CA ARG A 240 -3.24 6.25 -21.89
C ARG A 240 -4.12 7.45 -22.26
N THR A 241 -5.32 7.18 -22.79
CA THR A 241 -6.28 8.24 -23.15
C THR A 241 -6.78 8.97 -21.91
N LEU A 242 -7.20 8.23 -20.88
CA LEU A 242 -7.73 8.76 -19.62
C LEU A 242 -6.69 9.54 -18.82
N ALA A 243 -5.40 9.30 -19.03
CA ALA A 243 -4.32 10.08 -18.44
C ALA A 243 -4.29 11.55 -18.92
N LEU A 244 -5.06 11.87 -19.96
CA LEU A 244 -5.24 13.23 -20.50
C LEU A 244 -6.56 13.88 -20.04
N ASP A 245 -7.39 13.19 -19.25
CA ASP A 245 -8.67 13.75 -18.81
C ASP A 245 -8.48 14.98 -17.91
N GLN A 246 -9.43 15.90 -17.92
CA GLN A 246 -9.40 17.10 -17.09
C GLN A 246 -9.72 16.80 -15.63
N ASP A 247 -10.51 15.76 -15.33
CA ASP A 247 -10.88 15.36 -13.97
C ASP A 247 -9.76 14.55 -13.30
N PRO A 248 -9.16 15.04 -12.18
CA PRO A 248 -8.16 14.31 -11.43
C PRO A 248 -8.61 12.92 -10.96
N LYS A 249 -9.91 12.72 -10.66
CA LYS A 249 -10.43 11.41 -10.22
C LYS A 249 -10.33 10.37 -11.32
N ILE A 250 -10.61 10.77 -12.57
CA ILE A 250 -10.48 9.91 -13.74
C ILE A 250 -9.00 9.58 -13.98
N ARG A 251 -8.11 10.57 -13.84
CA ARG A 251 -6.66 10.35 -13.95
C ARG A 251 -6.12 9.41 -12.86
N CYS A 252 -6.60 9.50 -11.62
CA CYS A 252 -6.28 8.53 -10.56
C CYS A 252 -6.71 7.10 -10.93
N LEU A 253 -7.92 6.94 -11.50
CA LEU A 253 -8.38 5.62 -11.97
C LEU A 253 -7.52 5.11 -13.14
N SER A 254 -7.10 5.99 -14.06
CA SER A 254 -6.17 5.65 -15.14
C SER A 254 -4.87 5.04 -14.61
N ALA A 255 -4.26 5.64 -13.57
CA ALA A 255 -3.06 5.08 -12.94
C ALA A 255 -3.32 3.67 -12.36
N SER A 256 -4.48 3.46 -11.73
CA SER A 256 -4.87 2.15 -11.19
C SER A 256 -5.08 1.12 -12.30
N ILE A 257 -5.77 1.49 -13.39
CA ILE A 257 -5.96 0.63 -14.57
C ILE A 257 -4.60 0.26 -15.16
N ALA A 258 -3.73 1.24 -15.42
CA ALA A 258 -2.41 1.01 -16.00
C ALA A 258 -1.57 0.04 -15.17
N SER A 259 -1.52 0.22 -13.84
CA SER A 259 -0.81 -0.72 -12.97
C SER A 259 -1.41 -2.11 -13.02
N ASN A 260 -2.73 -2.27 -12.92
CA ASN A 260 -3.34 -3.60 -12.96
C ASN A 260 -3.19 -4.28 -14.32
N VAL A 261 -3.20 -3.54 -15.43
CA VAL A 261 -2.86 -4.09 -16.76
C VAL A 261 -1.44 -4.66 -16.74
N ILE A 262 -0.45 -3.90 -16.26
CA ILE A 262 0.94 -4.33 -16.20
C ILE A 262 1.11 -5.57 -15.30
N ARG A 263 0.43 -5.60 -14.16
CA ARG A 263 0.52 -6.71 -13.19
C ARG A 263 -0.08 -8.03 -13.70
N ARG A 264 -1.00 -7.96 -14.66
CA ARG A 264 -1.80 -9.11 -15.09
C ARG A 264 -1.45 -9.62 -16.48
N SER A 265 -0.72 -8.83 -17.24
CA SER A 265 -0.27 -9.23 -18.56
C SER A 265 1.05 -9.98 -18.50
N SER A 266 1.19 -10.96 -19.39
CA SER A 266 2.47 -11.60 -19.70
C SER A 266 3.34 -10.74 -20.63
N ARG A 267 2.77 -9.69 -21.23
CA ARG A 267 3.39 -8.83 -22.25
C ARG A 267 3.59 -7.41 -21.75
N VAL A 268 4.51 -6.72 -22.41
CA VAL A 268 4.68 -5.27 -22.24
C VAL A 268 3.52 -4.51 -22.85
N HIS A 269 2.78 -3.81 -22.01
CA HIS A 269 1.80 -2.82 -22.47
C HIS A 269 2.40 -1.41 -22.43
N LEU A 270 2.94 -0.97 -23.57
CA LEU A 270 3.59 0.34 -23.71
C LEU A 270 2.64 1.49 -23.35
N SER A 271 1.37 1.44 -23.79
CA SER A 271 0.38 2.50 -23.49
C SER A 271 0.14 2.66 -21.98
N ALA A 272 0.12 1.57 -21.20
CA ALA A 272 -0.05 1.63 -19.74
C ALA A 272 1.20 2.21 -19.05
N LYS A 273 2.39 1.89 -19.57
CA LYS A 273 3.65 2.48 -19.10
C LYS A 273 3.70 3.98 -19.37
N GLU A 274 3.31 4.41 -20.58
CA GLU A 274 3.21 5.82 -20.95
C GLU A 274 2.21 6.58 -20.06
N ALA A 275 1.06 5.96 -19.75
CA ALA A 275 0.08 6.52 -18.83
C ALA A 275 0.71 6.80 -17.45
N LEU A 276 1.36 5.79 -16.84
CA LEU A 276 2.04 5.97 -15.54
C LEU A 276 3.16 7.01 -15.61
N ARG A 277 3.99 6.99 -16.67
CA ARG A 277 5.07 7.96 -16.88
C ARG A 277 4.55 9.39 -16.87
N LYS A 278 3.45 9.64 -17.58
CA LYS A 278 2.80 10.95 -17.63
C LYS A 278 2.21 11.33 -16.27
N LEU A 279 1.44 10.43 -15.65
CA LEU A 279 0.68 10.73 -14.44
C LEU A 279 1.55 10.90 -13.19
N CYS A 280 2.77 10.33 -13.16
CA CYS A 280 3.75 10.63 -12.10
C CYS A 280 4.20 12.11 -12.11
N LYS A 281 4.03 12.80 -13.26
CA LYS A 281 4.33 14.23 -13.44
C LYS A 281 3.07 15.10 -13.46
N ASP A 282 1.94 14.58 -12.97
CA ASP A 282 0.68 15.33 -12.96
C ASP A 282 0.75 16.52 -12.00
N ASP A 283 0.20 17.65 -12.41
CA ASP A 283 0.13 18.86 -11.59
C ASP A 283 -0.75 18.66 -10.34
N ALA A 284 -1.73 17.75 -10.40
CA ALA A 284 -2.53 17.38 -9.24
C ALA A 284 -1.77 16.38 -8.36
N ALA A 285 -1.39 16.83 -7.16
CA ALA A 285 -0.60 16.02 -6.24
C ALA A 285 -1.22 14.66 -5.89
N SER A 286 -2.55 14.57 -5.79
CA SER A 286 -3.28 13.32 -5.54
C SER A 286 -3.14 12.32 -6.70
N VAL A 287 -3.09 12.81 -7.94
CA VAL A 287 -2.88 11.99 -9.13
C VAL A 287 -1.45 11.48 -9.18
N ALA A 288 -0.47 12.36 -8.98
CA ALA A 288 0.94 11.98 -8.92
C ALA A 288 1.21 10.95 -7.80
N ALA A 289 0.69 11.18 -6.58
CA ALA A 289 0.82 10.24 -5.47
C ALA A 289 0.19 8.88 -5.79
N THR A 290 -1.03 8.87 -6.34
CA THR A 290 -1.71 7.63 -6.78
C THR A 290 -0.90 6.90 -7.86
N SER A 291 -0.25 7.65 -8.74
CA SER A 291 0.54 7.10 -9.85
C SER A 291 1.85 6.49 -9.39
N PHE A 292 2.57 7.12 -8.45
CA PHE A 292 3.73 6.50 -7.82
C PHE A 292 3.35 5.25 -7.02
N HIS A 293 2.22 5.26 -6.32
CA HIS A 293 1.71 4.07 -5.65
C HIS A 293 1.41 2.95 -6.65
N ALA A 294 0.72 3.27 -7.74
CA ALA A 294 0.40 2.33 -8.80
C ALA A 294 1.68 1.76 -9.46
N LEU A 295 2.70 2.61 -9.68
CA LEU A 295 4.01 2.22 -10.19
C LEU A 295 4.73 1.23 -9.25
N GLY A 296 4.80 1.53 -7.95
CA GLY A 296 5.43 0.62 -6.98
C GLY A 296 4.72 -0.74 -6.88
N GLN A 297 3.38 -0.79 -7.01
CA GLN A 297 2.63 -2.05 -7.10
C GLN A 297 2.97 -2.85 -8.37
N ALA A 298 3.14 -2.15 -9.49
CA ALA A 298 3.51 -2.76 -10.76
C ALA A 298 4.94 -3.35 -10.68
N ILE A 299 5.89 -2.60 -10.11
CA ILE A 299 7.26 -3.07 -9.85
C ILE A 299 7.24 -4.32 -8.98
N GLN A 300 6.59 -4.26 -7.81
CA GLN A 300 6.51 -5.38 -6.86
C GLN A 300 5.95 -6.65 -7.53
N SER A 301 4.96 -6.52 -8.41
CA SER A 301 4.36 -7.67 -9.08
C SER A 301 5.26 -8.20 -10.21
N ALA A 302 5.89 -7.34 -11.00
CA ALA A 302 6.79 -7.74 -12.08
C ALA A 302 7.99 -8.54 -11.57
N VAL A 303 8.45 -8.22 -10.35
CA VAL A 303 9.52 -8.94 -9.65
C VAL A 303 9.07 -10.33 -9.24
N ASN A 304 7.80 -10.52 -8.89
CA ASN A 304 7.31 -11.84 -8.50
C ASN A 304 7.00 -12.76 -9.71
N CYS A 305 7.20 -12.29 -10.94
CA CYS A 305 7.05 -13.10 -12.15
C CYS A 305 8.35 -13.85 -12.48
N GLU A 306 8.26 -15.15 -12.78
CA GLU A 306 9.39 -15.96 -13.25
C GLU A 306 9.22 -16.28 -14.75
N PRO A 307 10.20 -15.95 -15.62
CA PRO A 307 11.40 -15.14 -15.36
C PRO A 307 11.08 -13.63 -15.27
N PRO A 308 11.87 -12.85 -14.52
CA PRO A 308 11.67 -11.41 -14.41
C PRO A 308 11.94 -10.73 -15.76
N ALA A 309 10.97 -9.93 -16.20
CA ALA A 309 11.01 -9.24 -17.48
C ALA A 309 11.95 -8.02 -17.43
N LEU A 310 13.24 -8.19 -17.75
CA LEU A 310 14.26 -7.11 -17.73
C LEU A 310 13.82 -5.84 -18.47
N HIS A 311 13.18 -5.97 -19.62
CA HIS A 311 12.66 -4.84 -20.40
C HIS A 311 11.53 -4.08 -19.68
N THR A 312 10.78 -4.75 -18.80
CA THR A 312 9.73 -4.14 -17.98
C THR A 312 10.33 -3.46 -16.77
N PHE A 313 11.34 -4.08 -16.16
CA PHE A 313 12.16 -3.46 -15.15
C PHE A 313 12.78 -2.15 -15.66
N GLN A 314 13.46 -2.15 -16.82
CA GLN A 314 14.08 -0.95 -17.41
C GLN A 314 13.09 0.20 -17.62
N ALA A 315 11.87 -0.10 -18.09
CA ALA A 315 10.86 0.94 -18.26
C ALA A 315 10.48 1.62 -16.92
N PHE A 316 10.47 0.89 -15.81
CA PHE A 316 10.23 1.48 -14.48
C PHE A 316 11.42 2.34 -14.02
N VAL A 317 12.64 1.92 -14.36
CA VAL A 317 13.85 2.74 -14.15
C VAL A 317 13.70 4.08 -14.85
N ASP A 318 13.30 4.08 -16.13
CA ASP A 318 13.17 5.30 -16.93
C ASP A 318 12.13 6.26 -16.32
N ILE A 319 10.97 5.73 -15.89
CA ILE A 319 9.93 6.53 -15.23
C ILE A 319 10.46 7.18 -13.96
N LEU A 320 11.13 6.43 -13.08
CA LEU A 320 11.65 6.99 -11.82
C LEU A 320 12.82 7.94 -12.06
N LYS A 321 13.69 7.67 -13.03
CA LYS A 321 14.84 8.51 -13.38
C LYS A 321 14.41 9.93 -13.74
N GLU A 322 13.28 10.07 -14.42
CA GLU A 322 12.72 11.38 -14.80
C GLU A 322 12.12 12.18 -13.65
N ASN A 323 11.87 11.53 -12.51
CA ASN A 323 11.18 12.13 -11.37
C ASN A 323 12.08 12.26 -10.12
N ILE A 324 13.19 11.52 -10.07
CA ILE A 324 13.98 11.36 -8.84
C ILE A 324 14.59 12.67 -8.33
N GLN A 325 15.05 13.54 -9.23
CA GLN A 325 15.63 14.83 -8.87
C GLN A 325 14.59 15.80 -8.31
N CYS A 326 13.30 15.55 -8.59
CA CYS A 326 12.21 16.39 -8.12
C CYS A 326 11.59 15.87 -6.81
N LEU A 327 12.10 14.80 -6.19
CA LEU A 327 11.50 14.23 -4.97
C LEU A 327 11.54 15.18 -3.78
N GLY A 328 12.63 15.94 -3.61
CA GLY A 328 12.79 16.90 -2.51
C GLY A 328 11.63 17.92 -2.40
N PRO A 329 11.32 18.67 -3.48
CA PRO A 329 10.24 19.68 -3.46
C PRO A 329 8.81 19.12 -3.55
N MET A 330 8.61 17.81 -3.74
CA MET A 330 7.26 17.22 -3.79
C MET A 330 6.51 17.39 -2.46
N LEU A 331 5.17 17.44 -2.55
CA LEU A 331 4.33 17.36 -1.37
C LEU A 331 4.53 16.02 -0.65
N VAL A 332 4.29 16.02 0.65
CA VAL A 332 4.52 14.86 1.53
C VAL A 332 3.88 13.58 0.98
N GLU A 333 2.63 13.64 0.53
CA GLU A 333 1.91 12.47 0.00
C GLU A 333 2.57 11.88 -1.25
N GLN A 334 2.98 12.74 -2.20
CA GLN A 334 3.70 12.33 -3.41
C GLN A 334 5.04 11.73 -3.04
N LYS A 335 5.80 12.40 -2.17
CA LYS A 335 7.13 12.01 -1.73
C LYS A 335 7.13 10.64 -1.06
N VAL A 336 6.15 10.36 -0.19
CA VAL A 336 5.99 9.04 0.46
C VAL A 336 5.79 7.93 -0.57
N GLN A 337 4.90 8.12 -1.54
CA GLN A 337 4.62 7.09 -2.54
C GLN A 337 5.78 6.93 -3.54
N ALA A 338 6.42 8.03 -3.93
CA ALA A 338 7.54 8.02 -4.86
C ALA A 338 8.80 7.36 -4.25
N THR A 339 9.13 7.69 -3.00
CA THR A 339 10.23 7.02 -2.28
C THR A 339 9.94 5.55 -2.03
N TRP A 340 8.69 5.17 -1.77
CA TRP A 340 8.30 3.77 -1.68
C TRP A 340 8.50 3.03 -3.01
N ALA A 341 8.06 3.61 -4.12
CA ALA A 341 8.25 3.03 -5.45
C ALA A 341 9.75 2.89 -5.80
N MET A 342 10.55 3.91 -5.47
CA MET A 342 12.01 3.89 -5.63
C MET A 342 12.65 2.76 -4.80
N ALA A 343 12.32 2.65 -3.51
CA ALA A 343 12.85 1.60 -2.64
C ALA A 343 12.51 0.20 -3.17
N THR A 344 11.26 0.00 -3.61
CA THR A 344 10.80 -1.27 -4.20
C THR A 344 11.56 -1.60 -5.49
N LEU A 345 11.84 -0.60 -6.34
CA LEU A 345 12.65 -0.80 -7.55
C LEU A 345 14.09 -1.17 -7.22
N CYS A 346 14.69 -0.51 -6.23
CA CYS A 346 16.07 -0.81 -5.83
C CYS A 346 16.16 -2.20 -5.18
N ASP A 347 15.20 -2.58 -4.34
CA ASP A 347 15.12 -3.92 -3.74
C ASP A 347 14.98 -5.01 -4.81
N ALA A 348 14.13 -4.76 -5.81
CA ALA A 348 13.96 -5.61 -6.97
C ALA A 348 15.27 -5.80 -7.75
N ALA A 349 15.95 -4.69 -8.03
CA ALA A 349 17.25 -4.67 -8.69
C ALA A 349 18.27 -5.53 -7.94
N ALA A 350 18.42 -5.29 -6.64
CA ALA A 350 19.41 -5.96 -5.78
C ALA A 350 19.18 -7.46 -5.68
N ASN A 351 17.92 -7.90 -5.71
CA ASN A 351 17.58 -9.32 -5.57
C ASN A 351 17.66 -10.11 -6.88
N GLN A 352 17.42 -9.48 -8.03
CA GLN A 352 17.21 -10.21 -9.30
C GLN A 352 18.27 -9.96 -10.37
N PHE A 353 18.99 -8.85 -10.28
CA PHE A 353 19.82 -8.36 -11.37
C PHE A 353 21.25 -8.02 -10.91
N SER A 354 21.75 -8.66 -9.84
CA SER A 354 23.03 -8.34 -9.18
C SER A 354 24.22 -8.12 -10.13
N ASP A 355 24.27 -8.86 -11.25
CA ASP A 355 25.42 -8.87 -12.16
C ASP A 355 25.17 -8.12 -13.49
N SER A 356 23.92 -7.71 -13.76
CA SER A 356 23.51 -7.20 -15.08
C SER A 356 22.60 -5.97 -15.02
N ALA A 357 22.29 -5.47 -13.82
CA ALA A 357 21.47 -4.29 -13.62
C ALA A 357 22.15 -3.05 -14.24
N PRO A 358 21.56 -2.43 -15.30
CA PRO A 358 21.98 -1.11 -15.79
C PRO A 358 21.50 0.01 -14.83
N PHE A 359 21.54 -0.26 -13.52
CA PHE A 359 20.76 0.43 -12.51
C PHE A 359 21.62 0.73 -11.29
N ALA A 360 21.85 2.03 -11.06
CA ALA A 360 22.24 2.70 -9.81
C ALA A 360 23.12 3.93 -10.11
N PRO A 361 22.63 4.96 -10.83
CA PRO A 361 23.46 6.15 -11.03
C PRO A 361 23.71 6.80 -9.66
N ALA A 362 24.93 7.26 -9.40
CA ALA A 362 25.32 7.89 -8.12
C ALA A 362 24.34 8.98 -7.65
N SER A 363 23.71 9.68 -8.59
CA SER A 363 22.61 10.63 -8.33
C SER A 363 21.43 10.08 -7.52
N TRP A 364 21.07 8.80 -7.69
CA TRP A 364 19.97 8.17 -6.94
C TRP A 364 20.38 7.91 -5.49
N LEU A 365 21.65 7.54 -5.27
CA LEU A 365 22.17 7.38 -3.93
C LEU A 365 22.14 8.73 -3.19
N GLN A 366 22.59 9.80 -3.83
CA GLN A 366 22.53 11.15 -3.24
C GLN A 366 21.09 11.53 -2.86
N VAL A 367 20.15 11.37 -3.79
CA VAL A 367 18.73 11.68 -3.52
C VAL A 367 18.20 10.83 -2.35
N ALA A 368 18.52 9.55 -2.28
CA ALA A 368 18.13 8.70 -1.16
C ALA A 368 18.72 9.21 0.17
N THR A 369 20.01 9.55 0.18
CA THR A 369 20.71 10.10 1.35
C THR A 369 20.07 11.40 1.83
N ASP A 370 19.81 12.35 0.93
CA ASP A 370 19.18 13.63 1.27
C ASP A 370 17.79 13.43 1.89
N LEU A 371 17.02 12.46 1.40
CA LEU A 371 15.68 12.14 1.87
C LEU A 371 15.65 11.39 3.22
N MET A 372 16.80 10.94 3.75
CA MET A 372 16.87 10.36 5.10
C MET A 372 16.61 11.40 6.20
N ALA A 373 16.73 12.70 5.91
CA ALA A 373 16.42 13.76 6.86
C ALA A 373 14.92 14.08 6.97
N ASP A 374 14.08 13.50 6.11
CA ASP A 374 12.65 13.80 6.01
C ASP A 374 11.82 13.04 7.06
N ILE A 375 10.48 13.10 6.94
CA ILE A 375 9.54 12.41 7.82
C ILE A 375 9.75 10.89 7.82
N GLU A 376 9.34 10.21 8.90
CA GLU A 376 9.64 8.79 9.13
C GLU A 376 9.28 7.85 7.97
N SER A 377 8.15 8.06 7.30
CA SER A 377 7.72 7.24 6.16
C SER A 377 8.64 7.40 4.94
N VAL A 378 9.08 8.63 4.66
CA VAL A 378 10.03 8.94 3.58
C VAL A 378 11.41 8.41 3.95
N HIS A 379 11.88 8.72 5.17
CA HIS A 379 13.13 8.26 5.74
C HIS A 379 13.31 6.74 5.64
N THR A 380 12.33 5.96 6.10
CA THR A 380 12.44 4.50 6.09
C THR A 380 12.51 3.90 4.68
N ASN A 381 11.84 4.51 3.71
CA ASN A 381 11.96 4.12 2.30
C ASN A 381 13.29 4.55 1.70
N ALA A 382 13.77 5.75 2.03
CA ALA A 382 15.05 6.28 1.59
C ALA A 382 16.23 5.42 2.09
N VAL A 383 16.22 5.03 3.37
CA VAL A 383 17.20 4.09 3.97
C VAL A 383 17.22 2.76 3.22
N ARG A 384 16.05 2.18 2.93
CA ARG A 384 15.94 0.94 2.14
C ARG A 384 16.52 1.10 0.73
N ALA A 385 16.14 2.18 0.04
CA ALA A 385 16.62 2.47 -1.31
C ALA A 385 18.15 2.62 -1.33
N ALA A 386 18.73 3.38 -0.41
CA ALA A 386 20.17 3.58 -0.31
C ALA A 386 20.92 2.26 -0.05
N GLY A 387 20.45 1.43 0.90
CA GLY A 387 21.06 0.12 1.16
C GLY A 387 21.03 -0.81 -0.06
N ALA A 388 19.92 -0.82 -0.80
CA ALA A 388 19.80 -1.61 -2.02
C ALA A 388 20.67 -1.07 -3.18
N ILE A 389 20.81 0.24 -3.31
CA ILE A 389 21.72 0.88 -4.27
C ILE A 389 23.19 0.54 -3.95
N LEU A 390 23.58 0.62 -2.67
CA LEU A 390 24.92 0.25 -2.21
C LEU A 390 25.22 -1.24 -2.43
N ALA A 391 24.22 -2.11 -2.29
CA ALA A 391 24.38 -3.54 -2.57
C ALA A 391 24.67 -3.82 -4.06
N LEU A 392 24.15 -2.99 -4.96
CA LEU A 392 24.34 -3.09 -6.42
C LEU A 392 25.59 -2.37 -6.92
N ALA A 393 26.27 -1.63 -6.04
CA ALA A 393 27.39 -0.78 -6.37
C ALA A 393 28.57 -1.56 -6.97
N GLY A 394 28.71 -1.63 -8.29
CA GLY A 394 29.98 -2.06 -8.88
C GLY A 394 31.10 -1.04 -8.61
N HIS A 395 32.20 -1.14 -9.36
CA HIS A 395 33.29 -0.15 -9.34
C HIS A 395 32.88 1.29 -9.74
N GLN A 396 31.61 1.49 -10.13
CA GLN A 396 31.10 2.75 -10.69
C GLN A 396 30.60 3.73 -9.63
N LEU A 397 30.45 3.32 -8.36
CA LEU A 397 29.94 4.20 -7.33
C LEU A 397 31.06 5.05 -6.73
N GLU A 398 30.81 6.36 -6.67
CA GLU A 398 31.73 7.32 -6.08
C GLU A 398 31.86 7.09 -4.57
N LYS A 399 33.10 7.21 -4.08
CA LYS A 399 33.44 6.97 -2.68
C LYS A 399 32.70 7.91 -1.72
N ALA A 400 32.68 9.21 -2.02
CA ALA A 400 32.10 10.23 -1.16
C ALA A 400 30.58 10.04 -0.92
N PRO A 401 29.74 9.90 -1.97
CA PRO A 401 28.31 9.62 -1.79
C PRO A 401 28.04 8.32 -1.02
N SER A 402 28.90 7.31 -1.20
CA SER A 402 28.80 6.04 -0.48
C SER A 402 29.07 6.20 1.02
N ILE A 403 30.10 6.97 1.38
CA ILE A 403 30.40 7.30 2.79
C ILE A 403 29.22 8.05 3.43
N GLU A 404 28.66 9.05 2.73
CA GLU A 404 27.55 9.83 3.25
C GLU A 404 26.30 8.98 3.47
N ALA A 405 25.97 8.11 2.51
CA ALA A 405 24.86 7.17 2.62
C ALA A 405 25.02 6.21 3.80
N ILE A 406 26.19 5.58 3.97
CA ILE A 406 26.44 4.69 5.12
C ILE A 406 26.28 5.46 6.42
N ARG A 407 26.83 6.68 6.52
CA ARG A 407 26.69 7.52 7.72
C ARG A 407 25.22 7.84 8.02
N GLY A 408 24.43 8.22 7.01
CA GLY A 408 23.01 8.48 7.14
C GLY A 408 22.22 7.25 7.61
N ILE A 409 22.52 6.08 7.04
CA ILE A 409 21.92 4.81 7.46
C ILE A 409 22.32 4.49 8.91
N SER A 410 23.59 4.61 9.28
CA SER A 410 24.08 4.35 10.64
C SER A 410 23.46 5.28 11.68
N ALA A 411 23.28 6.56 11.36
CA ALA A 411 22.58 7.51 12.22
C ALA A 411 21.13 7.12 12.50
N SER A 412 20.51 6.31 11.62
CA SER A 412 19.15 5.80 11.78
C SER A 412 19.04 4.66 12.81
N MET A 413 20.17 4.15 13.31
CA MET A 413 20.23 3.16 14.38
C MET A 413 19.92 3.76 15.76
N SER A 414 20.22 5.04 15.96
CA SER A 414 20.02 5.75 17.23
C SER A 414 18.77 6.62 17.22
N ASP A 415 18.05 6.70 18.34
CA ASP A 415 16.92 7.64 18.56
C ASP A 415 15.76 7.55 17.54
N ARG A 416 15.54 6.37 16.96
CA ARG A 416 14.45 6.11 15.99
C ARG A 416 13.56 4.96 16.44
N THR A 417 12.43 4.81 15.76
CA THR A 417 11.50 3.70 16.04
C THR A 417 12.15 2.36 15.70
N PRO A 418 11.74 1.24 16.36
CA PRO A 418 12.30 -0.07 16.04
C PRO A 418 12.14 -0.50 14.58
N LYS A 419 11.14 0.04 13.87
CA LYS A 419 10.96 -0.20 12.43
C LYS A 419 12.06 0.49 11.61
N ALA A 420 12.39 1.74 11.95
CA ALA A 420 13.46 2.47 11.30
C ALA A 420 14.83 1.85 11.58
N GLN A 421 15.11 1.48 12.84
CA GLN A 421 16.33 0.76 13.22
C GLN A 421 16.46 -0.57 12.47
N TRP A 422 15.38 -1.35 12.37
CA TRP A 422 15.37 -2.61 11.62
C TRP A 422 15.67 -2.40 10.13
N ASN A 423 15.04 -1.39 9.50
CA ASN A 423 15.31 -1.06 8.10
C ASN A 423 16.76 -0.59 7.88
N ALA A 424 17.33 0.16 8.83
CA ALA A 424 18.70 0.62 8.77
C ALA A 424 19.71 -0.54 8.89
N ALA A 425 19.52 -1.42 9.86
CA ALA A 425 20.33 -2.63 10.01
C ALA A 425 20.25 -3.51 8.75
N TYR A 426 19.04 -3.69 8.20
CA TYR A 426 18.84 -4.45 6.96
C TYR A 426 19.49 -3.79 5.73
N ALA A 427 19.45 -2.45 5.65
CA ALA A 427 20.13 -1.69 4.60
C ALA A 427 21.67 -1.85 4.69
N LEU A 428 22.25 -1.81 5.90
CA LEU A 428 23.67 -2.07 6.13
C LEU A 428 24.05 -3.51 5.82
N GLU A 429 23.24 -4.51 6.22
CA GLU A 429 23.45 -5.92 5.87
C GLU A 429 23.61 -6.11 4.37
N ARG A 430 22.75 -5.45 3.58
CA ARG A 430 22.82 -5.48 2.12
C ARG A 430 24.04 -4.77 1.57
N ALA A 431 24.32 -3.55 2.03
CA ALA A 431 25.47 -2.79 1.59
C ALA A 431 26.79 -3.55 1.87
N PHE A 432 26.91 -4.17 3.04
CA PHE A 432 28.08 -4.96 3.43
C PHE A 432 28.21 -6.27 2.67
N GLY A 433 27.14 -6.72 2.00
CA GLY A 433 27.20 -7.84 1.08
C GLY A 433 27.97 -7.57 -0.21
N ASN A 434 28.33 -6.31 -0.46
CA ASN A 434 29.09 -5.88 -1.61
C ASN A 434 30.59 -5.75 -1.28
N GLN A 435 31.38 -6.74 -1.68
CA GLN A 435 32.83 -6.78 -1.42
C GLN A 435 33.59 -5.62 -2.06
N VAL A 436 33.19 -5.17 -3.25
CA VAL A 436 33.85 -4.06 -3.95
C VAL A 436 33.69 -2.77 -3.16
N LEU A 437 32.48 -2.51 -2.66
CA LEU A 437 32.19 -1.36 -1.81
C LEU A 437 33.00 -1.41 -0.52
N ILE A 438 32.99 -2.54 0.20
CA ILE A 438 33.72 -2.68 1.47
C ILE A 438 35.22 -2.47 1.28
N ASN A 439 35.82 -3.06 0.24
CA ASN A 439 37.24 -2.85 -0.05
C ASN A 439 37.56 -1.38 -0.34
N ALA A 440 36.69 -0.67 -1.06
CA ALA A 440 36.86 0.75 -1.35
C ALA A 440 36.73 1.63 -0.09
N LEU A 441 35.89 1.22 0.87
CA LEU A 441 35.62 1.94 2.11
C LEU A 441 36.50 1.50 3.29
N SER A 442 37.25 0.41 3.20
CA SER A 442 38.07 -0.11 4.30
C SER A 442 39.05 0.90 4.91
N PRO A 443 39.64 1.86 4.17
CA PRO A 443 40.49 2.88 4.78
C PRO A 443 39.73 3.97 5.54
N GLU A 444 38.40 4.01 5.42
CA GLU A 444 37.56 5.07 5.96
C GLU A 444 36.94 4.67 7.31
N PRO A 445 36.87 5.59 8.28
CA PRO A 445 36.30 5.31 9.60
C PRO A 445 34.78 5.04 9.56
N VAL A 446 34.14 5.20 8.41
CA VAL A 446 32.69 5.04 8.26
C VAL A 446 32.23 3.61 8.53
N LEU A 447 33.06 2.60 8.21
CA LEU A 447 32.72 1.20 8.48
C LEU A 447 32.78 0.88 9.98
N GLU A 448 33.76 1.44 10.68
CA GLU A 448 33.87 1.34 12.14
C GLU A 448 32.72 2.04 12.84
N GLN A 449 32.34 3.24 12.39
CA GLN A 449 31.17 3.97 12.88
C GLN A 449 29.87 3.16 12.69
N ALA A 450 29.70 2.54 11.51
CA ALA A 450 28.56 1.69 11.24
C ALA A 450 28.55 0.43 12.12
N ALA A 451 29.71 -0.21 12.31
CA ALA A 451 29.87 -1.36 13.19
C ALA A 451 29.54 -1.00 14.65
N ALA A 452 30.01 0.15 15.14
CA ALA A 452 29.70 0.62 16.49
C ALA A 452 28.20 0.89 16.68
N ALA A 453 27.54 1.52 15.70
CA ALA A 453 26.10 1.76 15.72
C ALA A 453 25.29 0.46 15.76
N LEU A 454 25.67 -0.54 14.94
CA LEU A 454 25.05 -1.87 14.94
C LEU A 454 25.28 -2.61 16.26
N ALA A 455 26.50 -2.54 16.81
CA ALA A 455 26.86 -3.18 18.07
C ALA A 455 26.06 -2.63 19.26
N GLY A 456 25.77 -1.33 19.26
CA GLY A 456 24.91 -0.70 20.27
C GLY A 456 23.49 -1.26 20.33
N GLU A 457 22.99 -1.79 19.21
CA GLU A 457 21.62 -2.32 19.08
C GLU A 457 21.55 -3.86 19.13
N LEU A 458 22.66 -4.57 19.34
CA LEU A 458 22.66 -6.04 19.49
C LEU A 458 21.81 -6.51 20.67
N SER A 459 21.77 -5.73 21.75
CA SER A 459 20.98 -6.03 22.96
C SER A 459 19.57 -5.44 22.91
N SER A 460 19.10 -4.99 21.75
CA SER A 460 17.78 -4.38 21.59
C SER A 460 16.66 -5.29 22.11
N ILE A 461 15.66 -4.69 22.76
CA ILE A 461 14.44 -5.41 23.17
C ILE A 461 13.65 -5.94 21.97
N ASN A 462 13.87 -5.37 20.78
CA ASN A 462 13.27 -5.83 19.55
C ASN A 462 14.17 -6.86 18.87
N PHE A 463 13.80 -8.12 18.99
CA PHE A 463 14.55 -9.25 18.42
C PHE A 463 14.78 -9.14 16.92
N LYS A 464 13.90 -8.48 16.15
CA LYS A 464 14.12 -8.27 14.71
C LYS A 464 15.28 -7.29 14.46
N VAL A 465 15.39 -6.24 15.27
CA VAL A 465 16.51 -5.29 15.23
C VAL A 465 17.81 -6.02 15.59
N ALA A 466 17.84 -6.70 16.73
CA ALA A 466 19.01 -7.47 17.17
C ALA A 466 19.48 -8.50 16.12
N THR A 467 18.53 -9.26 15.53
CA THR A 467 18.83 -10.24 14.46
C THR A 467 19.44 -9.55 13.24
N ALA A 468 18.85 -8.45 12.77
CA ALA A 468 19.35 -7.71 11.61
C ALA A 468 20.74 -7.12 11.88
N CYS A 469 20.98 -6.58 13.08
CA CYS A 469 22.29 -6.08 13.47
C CYS A 469 23.35 -7.18 13.45
N ALA A 470 23.05 -8.35 14.04
CA ALA A 470 23.97 -9.48 14.08
C ALA A 470 24.32 -9.98 12.67
N LYS A 471 23.34 -10.04 11.76
CA LYS A 471 23.57 -10.39 10.35
C LYS A 471 24.42 -9.36 9.62
N ALA A 472 24.13 -8.08 9.79
CA ALA A 472 24.90 -7.01 9.18
C ALA A 472 26.38 -7.05 9.64
N LEU A 473 26.61 -7.16 10.94
CA LEU A 473 27.96 -7.28 11.51
C LEU A 473 28.68 -8.53 11.01
N SER A 474 28.00 -9.68 10.96
CA SER A 474 28.58 -10.91 10.40
C SER A 474 29.00 -10.72 8.94
N ARG A 475 28.17 -10.02 8.15
CA ARG A 475 28.48 -9.74 6.74
C ARG A 475 29.67 -8.81 6.59
N LEU A 476 29.80 -7.79 7.45
CA LEU A 476 30.96 -6.91 7.48
C LEU A 476 32.26 -7.66 7.81
N LEU A 477 32.23 -8.55 8.81
CA LEU A 477 33.40 -9.32 9.23
C LEU A 477 33.88 -10.35 8.19
N GLN A 478 32.97 -10.85 7.34
CA GLN A 478 33.34 -11.75 6.24
C GLN A 478 34.18 -11.08 5.14
N VAL A 479 34.06 -9.76 5.03
CA VAL A 479 34.39 -9.00 3.81
C VAL A 479 35.42 -7.91 4.11
N GLY A 480 35.37 -7.30 5.30
CA GLY A 480 36.22 -6.19 5.72
C GLY A 480 37.15 -6.55 6.87
N THR A 481 38.00 -5.58 7.21
CA THR A 481 38.85 -5.61 8.40
C THR A 481 38.43 -4.49 9.34
N LEU A 482 38.20 -4.83 10.60
CA LEU A 482 38.01 -3.87 11.68
C LEU A 482 39.27 -3.84 12.54
N ASP A 483 39.57 -2.71 13.17
CA ASP A 483 40.67 -2.67 14.12
C ASP A 483 40.43 -3.58 15.33
N ARG A 484 41.50 -3.86 16.06
CA ARG A 484 41.48 -4.78 17.22
C ARG A 484 40.57 -4.28 18.34
N ASP A 485 40.46 -2.97 18.53
CA ASP A 485 39.71 -2.37 19.63
C ASP A 485 38.21 -2.48 19.37
N HIS A 486 37.77 -2.21 18.14
CA HIS A 486 36.40 -2.41 17.66
C HIS A 486 36.01 -3.89 17.67
N LEU A 487 36.89 -4.80 17.26
CA LEU A 487 36.64 -6.25 17.37
C LEU A 487 36.44 -6.68 18.83
N SER A 488 37.24 -6.13 19.75
CA SER A 488 37.13 -6.43 21.18
C SER A 488 35.81 -5.91 21.77
N LEU A 489 35.43 -4.66 21.44
CA LEU A 489 34.14 -4.09 21.83
C LEU A 489 32.97 -4.92 21.28
N LEU A 490 33.04 -5.31 20.01
CA LEU A 490 32.01 -6.09 19.35
C LEU A 490 31.85 -7.49 19.99
N ARG A 491 32.94 -8.15 20.36
CA ARG A 491 32.93 -9.40 21.14
C ARG A 491 32.18 -9.22 22.46
N CYS A 492 32.49 -8.18 23.23
CA CYS A 492 31.80 -7.90 24.49
C CYS A 492 30.29 -7.72 24.28
N ARG A 493 29.89 -6.89 23.30
CA ARG A 493 28.47 -6.64 22.99
C ARG A 493 27.72 -7.89 22.51
N ALA A 494 28.36 -8.73 21.71
CA ALA A 494 27.75 -9.98 21.24
C ALA A 494 27.53 -10.97 22.39
N ILE A 495 28.48 -11.08 23.32
CA ILE A 495 28.33 -11.90 24.54
C ILE A 495 27.19 -11.38 25.42
N GLU A 496 27.15 -10.07 25.70
CA GLU A 496 26.07 -9.43 26.47
C GLU A 496 24.68 -9.70 25.84
N ALA A 497 24.58 -9.59 24.50
CA ALA A 497 23.36 -9.86 23.77
C ALA A 497 22.95 -11.34 23.86
N ARG A 498 23.91 -12.26 23.79
CA ARG A 498 23.67 -13.71 23.93
C ARG A 498 23.14 -14.07 25.32
N GLU A 499 23.81 -13.61 26.37
CA GLU A 499 23.42 -13.87 27.77
C GLU A 499 22.00 -13.35 28.07
N ARG A 500 21.66 -12.18 27.52
CA ARG A 500 20.31 -11.61 27.63
C ARG A 500 19.24 -12.50 26.99
N LEU A 501 19.52 -13.09 25.82
CA LEU A 501 18.56 -13.96 25.13
C LEU A 501 18.38 -15.29 25.87
N GLU A 502 19.45 -15.85 26.40
CA GLU A 502 19.41 -17.05 27.25
C GLU A 502 18.57 -16.81 28.52
N GLY A 503 18.77 -15.67 29.20
CA GLY A 503 17.99 -15.28 30.37
C GLY A 503 16.53 -14.90 30.08
N GLY A 504 16.22 -14.54 28.83
CA GLY A 504 14.90 -14.08 28.39
C GLY A 504 13.96 -15.19 27.90
N SER A 505 14.44 -16.44 27.81
CA SER A 505 13.65 -17.60 27.36
C SER A 505 12.63 -18.04 28.42
N THR A 506 11.59 -17.22 28.61
CA THR A 506 10.46 -17.60 29.48
C THR A 506 9.60 -18.65 28.77
N THR A 507 9.29 -19.74 29.47
CA THR A 507 8.52 -20.92 29.05
C THR A 507 7.08 -20.65 28.55
N ASN A 508 6.61 -19.39 28.57
CA ASN A 508 5.23 -19.00 28.25
C ASN A 508 5.09 -18.10 27.00
N ALA A 509 6.10 -18.00 26.14
CA ALA A 509 6.01 -17.25 24.89
C ALA A 509 5.15 -18.01 23.84
N SER A 510 4.37 -17.28 23.03
CA SER A 510 3.67 -17.86 21.88
C SER A 510 4.66 -18.42 20.85
N ASN A 511 4.26 -19.45 20.09
CA ASN A 511 5.10 -20.09 19.06
C ASN A 511 5.78 -19.06 18.12
N ASP A 512 5.04 -18.07 17.62
CA ASP A 512 5.59 -17.02 16.74
C ASP A 512 6.71 -16.20 17.41
N ARG A 513 6.60 -15.97 18.72
CA ARG A 513 7.60 -15.22 19.47
C ARG A 513 8.84 -16.07 19.74
N GLN A 514 8.66 -17.36 20.00
CA GLN A 514 9.77 -18.31 20.14
C GLN A 514 10.58 -18.42 18.85
N LEU A 515 9.93 -18.46 17.68
CA LEU A 515 10.62 -18.48 16.38
C LEU A 515 11.50 -17.24 16.19
N VAL A 516 11.00 -16.06 16.52
CA VAL A 516 11.78 -14.81 16.39
C VAL A 516 12.95 -14.76 17.39
N ILE A 517 12.75 -15.21 18.63
CA ILE A 517 13.83 -15.30 19.63
C ILE A 517 14.90 -16.29 19.18
N SER A 518 14.49 -17.46 18.68
CA SER A 518 15.40 -18.48 18.17
C SER A 518 16.22 -17.97 16.97
N ALA A 519 15.62 -17.22 16.06
CA ALA A 519 16.33 -16.60 14.94
C ALA A 519 17.37 -15.55 15.41
N ALA A 520 17.04 -14.76 16.44
CA ALA A 520 17.96 -13.79 17.02
C ALA A 520 19.15 -14.50 17.70
N GLN A 521 18.86 -15.54 18.48
CA GLN A 521 19.88 -16.37 19.14
C GLN A 521 20.84 -16.96 18.12
N GLN A 522 20.31 -17.61 17.06
CA GLN A 522 21.12 -18.21 16.01
C GLN A 522 22.03 -17.18 15.31
N ALA A 523 21.51 -15.98 15.02
CA ALA A 523 22.29 -14.93 14.39
C ALA A 523 23.42 -14.41 15.29
N ILE A 524 23.15 -14.24 16.59
CA ILE A 524 24.16 -13.79 17.57
C ILE A 524 25.21 -14.87 17.83
N ASP A 525 24.82 -16.14 17.91
CA ASP A 525 25.75 -17.26 18.08
C ASP A 525 26.69 -17.39 16.87
N ALA A 526 26.16 -17.19 15.65
CA ALA A 526 26.96 -17.15 14.44
C ALA A 526 27.99 -16.00 14.45
N LEU A 527 27.56 -14.80 14.89
CA LEU A 527 28.44 -13.64 15.04
C LEU A 527 29.54 -13.91 16.09
N CYS A 528 29.18 -14.44 17.26
CA CYS A 528 30.14 -14.81 18.30
C CYS A 528 31.19 -15.80 17.79
N THR A 529 30.75 -16.81 17.02
CA THR A 529 31.65 -17.81 16.43
C THR A 529 32.65 -17.16 15.49
N GLN A 530 32.19 -16.29 14.57
CA GLN A 530 33.08 -15.55 13.66
C GLN A 530 34.04 -14.62 14.38
N LEU A 531 33.63 -14.04 15.50
CA LEU A 531 34.52 -13.18 16.27
C LEU A 531 35.60 -13.97 17.01
N THR A 532 35.41 -15.27 17.27
CA THR A 532 36.41 -16.11 17.97
C THR A 532 37.38 -16.83 17.05
N SER A 533 37.02 -17.05 15.78
CA SER A 533 37.93 -17.51 14.72
C SER A 533 38.89 -16.40 14.31
#